data_AF-A0A5X6EPM3-F1
#
_entry.id   AF-A0A5X6EPM3-F1
#
_cell.length_a   1.000
_cell.length_b   1.000
_cell.length_c   1.000
_cell.angle_alpha   90.00
_cell.angle_beta   90.00
_cell.angle_gamma   90.00
#
_symmetry.space_group_name_H-M   'P 1'
#
loop_
_entity.id
_entity.type
_entity.pdbx_description
1 polymer ?
#
loop_
_entity_poly.entity_id
_entity_poly.type
_entity_poly.pdbx_seq_one_letter_code
_entity_poly.pdbx_strand_id
1 'polypeptide(L)'
;MLPSINYMTLIFALQAVREGNIKYCNTIGLTLDEMREINKLSLDELFFISKTSLMFIDISVNHERLKNILIRSRQELQYQQQINRAVRLGASHEILYTYFGLNTVDVAARRRLLGITIPNGRKVIPDENTDARIWLLWKKKHQKNTESLQALDAMMQITEELYNEGYTFSLTVIRSRIKLFENNILKAGG
;
A
#
# COMPACT_ATOMS: atom_id res chain seq x y z
N MET A 1 -14.42 13.01 34.82
CA MET A 1 -13.30 13.83 34.30
C MET A 1 -12.10 12.93 34.10
N LEU A 2 -11.73 12.65 32.84
CA LEU A 2 -10.59 11.83 32.34
C LEU A 2 -9.85 10.89 33.33
N PRO A 3 -10.51 9.95 34.04
CA PRO A 3 -9.81 8.99 34.91
C PRO A 3 -9.04 7.94 34.09
N SER A 4 -9.10 8.00 32.75
CA SER A 4 -8.55 6.99 31.87
C SER A 4 -7.09 7.25 31.51
N ILE A 5 -6.61 8.49 31.42
CA ILE A 5 -5.25 8.73 30.87
C ILE A 5 -4.17 8.34 31.89
N ASN A 6 -4.29 8.81 33.14
CA ASN A 6 -3.38 8.42 34.21
C ASN A 6 -3.38 6.90 34.39
N TYR A 7 -4.57 6.28 34.43
CA TYR A 7 -4.73 4.83 34.50
C TYR A 7 -4.04 4.13 33.32
N MET A 8 -4.38 4.49 32.08
CA MET A 8 -3.85 3.82 30.89
C MET A 8 -2.33 3.95 30.80
N THR A 9 -1.78 5.14 31.06
CA THR A 9 -0.33 5.32 31.01
C THR A 9 0.37 4.57 32.13
N LEU A 10 -0.18 4.57 33.35
CA LEU A 10 0.41 3.83 34.47
C LEU A 10 0.41 2.33 34.18
N ILE A 11 -0.66 1.79 33.60
CA ILE A 11 -0.74 0.38 33.19
C ILE A 11 0.25 0.07 32.07
N PHE A 12 0.37 0.91 31.03
CA PHE A 12 1.34 0.70 29.96
C PHE A 12 2.79 0.79 30.46
N ALA A 13 3.07 1.76 31.34
CA ALA A 13 4.38 1.90 31.97
C ALA A 13 4.71 0.67 32.81
N LEU A 14 3.79 0.21 33.66
CA LEU A 14 3.97 -0.97 34.49
C LEU A 14 4.19 -2.23 33.63
N GLN A 15 3.41 -2.41 32.56
CA GLN A 15 3.59 -3.53 31.63
C GLN A 15 4.98 -3.49 30.98
N ALA A 16 5.38 -2.34 30.43
CA ALA A 16 6.69 -2.20 29.80
C ALA A 16 7.85 -2.44 30.78
N VAL A 17 7.73 -1.98 32.03
CA VAL A 17 8.71 -2.24 33.09
C VAL A 17 8.77 -3.74 33.41
N ARG A 18 7.63 -4.42 33.54
CA ARG A 18 7.58 -5.87 33.79
C ARG A 18 8.13 -6.72 32.64
N GLU A 19 7.96 -6.26 31.40
CA GLU A 19 8.55 -6.88 30.20
C GLU A 19 10.03 -6.55 30.01
N GLY A 20 10.61 -5.67 30.84
CA GLY A 20 12.01 -5.23 30.72
C GLY A 20 12.25 -4.30 29.52
N ASN A 21 11.21 -3.68 28.97
CA ASN A 21 11.28 -2.79 27.82
C ASN A 21 11.71 -1.36 28.22
N ILE A 22 12.93 -1.24 28.75
CA ILE A 22 13.51 0.02 29.23
C ILE A 22 13.55 1.08 28.11
N LYS A 23 13.81 0.64 26.86
CA LYS A 23 13.82 1.55 25.70
C LYS A 23 12.48 2.24 25.53
N TYR A 24 11.37 1.50 25.60
CA TYR A 24 10.03 2.08 25.51
C TYR A 24 9.74 3.04 26.66
N CYS A 25 10.06 2.67 27.90
CA CYS A 25 9.88 3.56 29.06
C CYS A 25 10.63 4.89 28.88
N ASN A 26 11.86 4.85 28.37
CA ASN A 26 12.61 6.07 28.06
C ASN A 26 11.95 6.91 26.95
N THR A 27 11.34 6.28 25.93
CA THR A 27 10.67 7.03 24.85
C THR A 27 9.43 7.79 25.32
N ILE A 28 8.76 7.31 26.37
CA ILE A 28 7.62 8.01 26.99
C ILE A 28 8.05 8.99 28.09
N GLY A 29 9.36 9.14 28.32
CA GLY A 29 9.94 10.12 29.24
C GLY A 29 10.18 9.64 30.66
N LEU A 30 9.99 8.35 30.97
CA LEU A 30 10.26 7.82 32.31
C LEU A 30 11.77 7.68 32.56
N THR A 31 12.19 8.07 33.75
CA THR A 31 13.53 7.82 34.28
C THR A 31 13.64 6.42 34.88
N LEU A 32 14.86 5.94 35.07
CA LEU A 32 15.11 4.63 35.69
C LEU A 32 14.59 4.56 37.14
N ASP A 33 14.65 5.66 37.88
CA ASP A 33 14.17 5.67 39.25
C ASP A 33 12.63 5.66 39.30
N GLU A 34 11.96 6.42 38.43
CA GLU A 34 10.50 6.34 38.30
C GLU A 34 10.03 4.94 37.88
N MET A 35 10.75 4.28 36.97
CA MET A 35 10.46 2.88 36.61
C MET A 35 10.56 1.93 37.81
N ARG A 36 11.59 2.12 38.65
CA ARG A 36 11.77 1.30 39.88
C ARG A 36 10.65 1.53 40.87
N GLU A 37 10.20 2.77 41.04
CA GLU A 37 9.08 3.10 41.93
C GLU A 37 7.76 2.55 41.40
N ILE A 38 7.49 2.69 40.09
CA ILE A 38 6.32 2.10 39.44
C ILE A 38 6.28 0.58 39.65
N ASN A 39 7.42 -0.11 39.57
CA ASN A 39 7.50 -1.57 39.77
C ASN A 39 7.22 -2.02 41.22
N LYS A 40 7.28 -1.11 42.19
CA LYS A 40 7.04 -1.39 43.62
C LYS A 40 5.65 -0.97 44.09
N LEU A 41 4.86 -0.29 43.26
CA LEU A 41 3.55 0.22 43.65
C LEU A 41 2.66 -0.90 44.20
N SER A 42 2.05 -0.64 45.34
CA SER A 42 0.94 -1.44 45.85
C SER A 42 -0.32 -1.22 45.00
N LEU A 43 -1.30 -2.12 45.13
CA LEU A 43 -2.58 -1.98 44.45
C LEU A 43 -3.31 -0.69 44.87
N ASP A 44 -3.23 -0.33 46.15
CA ASP A 44 -3.90 0.87 46.67
C ASP A 44 -3.27 2.15 46.10
N GLU A 45 -1.94 2.23 46.04
CA GLU A 45 -1.23 3.35 45.42
C GLU A 45 -1.53 3.46 43.92
N LEU A 46 -1.57 2.32 43.22
CA LEU A 46 -1.95 2.27 41.81
C LEU A 46 -3.37 2.83 41.61
N PHE A 47 -4.34 2.38 42.41
CA PHE A 47 -5.71 2.89 42.35
C PHE A 47 -5.78 4.38 42.67
N PHE A 48 -5.02 4.85 43.65
CA PHE A 48 -4.95 6.26 44.01
C PHE A 48 -4.43 7.10 42.84
N ILE A 49 -3.23 6.79 42.33
CA ILE A 49 -2.58 7.54 41.25
C ILE A 49 -3.45 7.56 39.99
N SER A 50 -4.07 6.42 39.66
CA SER A 50 -4.91 6.29 38.47
C SER A 50 -6.16 7.18 38.49
N LYS A 51 -6.68 7.51 39.68
CA LYS A 51 -7.89 8.31 39.87
C LYS A 51 -7.61 9.78 40.15
N THR A 52 -6.35 10.17 40.31
CA THR A 52 -5.94 11.55 40.54
C THR A 52 -6.39 12.45 39.39
N SER A 53 -6.94 13.63 39.71
CA SER A 53 -7.45 14.59 38.72
C SER A 53 -6.35 15.34 37.96
N LEU A 54 -5.16 15.45 38.54
CA LEU A 54 -3.98 16.02 37.90
C LEU A 54 -3.35 14.99 36.97
N MET A 55 -3.19 15.34 35.69
CA MET A 55 -2.47 14.50 34.73
C MET A 55 -0.97 14.65 34.96
N PHE A 56 -0.26 13.54 35.12
CA PHE A 56 1.20 13.55 35.31
C PHE A 56 1.99 13.52 33.97
N ILE A 57 1.29 13.76 32.85
CA ILE A 57 1.82 13.67 31.49
C ILE A 57 1.33 14.89 30.73
N ASP A 58 2.16 15.43 29.84
CA ASP A 58 1.74 16.40 28.85
C ASP A 58 1.41 15.70 27.52
N ILE A 59 0.15 15.76 27.09
CA ILE A 59 -0.26 15.26 25.76
C ILE A 59 -0.27 16.41 24.77
N SER A 60 0.55 16.29 23.73
CA SER A 60 0.56 17.20 22.59
C SER A 60 0.49 16.44 21.27
N VAL A 61 -0.15 17.05 20.28
CA VAL A 61 -0.19 16.50 18.92
C VAL A 61 0.92 17.14 18.11
N ASN A 62 1.86 16.33 17.62
CA ASN A 62 2.79 16.79 16.59
C ASN A 62 2.06 16.87 15.23
N HIS A 63 1.58 18.07 14.90
CA HIS A 63 0.76 18.31 13.72
C HIS A 63 1.49 18.00 12.39
N GLU A 64 2.81 18.21 12.32
CA GLU A 64 3.59 17.88 11.13
C GLU A 64 3.71 16.37 10.91
N ARG A 65 4.02 15.61 11.97
CA ARG A 65 4.06 14.14 11.89
C ARG A 65 2.70 13.57 11.51
N LEU A 66 1.62 14.07 12.13
CA LEU A 66 0.26 13.65 11.81
C LEU A 66 -0.07 13.91 10.33
N LYS A 67 0.21 15.12 9.83
CA LYS A 67 0.00 15.47 8.42
C LYS A 67 0.78 14.55 7.48
N ASN A 68 2.04 14.27 7.79
CA ASN A 68 2.88 13.38 6.98
C ASN A 68 2.36 11.93 6.96
N ILE A 69 1.92 11.40 8.11
CA ILE A 69 1.31 10.07 8.19
C ILE A 69 0.02 10.00 7.37
N LEU A 70 -0.82 11.04 7.44
CA LEU A 70 -2.06 11.10 6.65
C LEU A 70 -1.79 11.12 5.14
N ILE A 71 -0.77 11.87 4.70
CA ILE A 71 -0.36 11.89 3.28
C ILE A 71 0.14 10.51 2.85
N ARG A 72 1.03 9.89 3.63
CA ARG A 72 1.56 8.56 3.34
C ARG A 72 0.46 7.49 3.31
N SER A 73 -0.49 7.55 4.24
CA SER A 73 -1.63 6.62 4.27
C SER A 73 -2.47 6.69 2.99
N ARG A 74 -2.70 7.90 2.46
CA ARG A 74 -3.43 8.08 1.20
C ARG A 74 -2.63 7.57 -0.01
N GLN A 75 -1.33 7.84 -0.03
CA GLN A 75 -0.43 7.33 -1.09
C GLN A 75 -0.39 5.80 -1.09
N GLU A 76 -0.29 5.19 0.09
CA GLU A 76 -0.32 3.74 0.25
C GLU A 76 -1.64 3.16 -0.23
N LEU A 77 -2.78 3.76 0.14
CA LEU A 77 -4.09 3.32 -0.34
C LEU A 77 -4.18 3.37 -1.87
N GLN A 78 -3.72 4.45 -2.50
CA GLN A 78 -3.69 4.59 -3.96
C GLN A 78 -2.79 3.52 -4.61
N TYR A 79 -1.61 3.28 -4.03
CA TYR A 79 -0.69 2.24 -4.49
C TYR A 79 -1.34 0.84 -4.44
N GLN A 80 -1.99 0.50 -3.33
CA GLN A 80 -2.70 -0.77 -3.16
C GLN A 80 -3.88 -0.91 -4.13
N GLN A 81 -4.59 0.18 -4.44
CA GLN A 81 -5.65 0.21 -5.45
C GLN A 81 -5.12 -0.02 -6.86
N GLN A 82 -3.99 0.58 -7.24
CA GLN A 82 -3.35 0.35 -8.54
C GLN A 82 -2.91 -1.10 -8.71
N ILE A 83 -2.32 -1.70 -7.69
CA ILE A 83 -1.98 -3.14 -7.69
C ILE A 83 -3.26 -3.97 -7.94
N ASN A 84 -4.32 -3.72 -7.17
CA ASN A 84 -5.56 -4.48 -7.29
C ASN A 84 -6.18 -4.35 -8.69
N ARG A 85 -6.15 -3.15 -9.26
CA ARG A 85 -6.62 -2.87 -10.61
C ARG A 85 -5.82 -3.64 -11.65
N ALA A 86 -4.49 -3.59 -11.58
CA ALA A 86 -3.62 -4.34 -12.49
C ALA A 86 -3.89 -5.86 -12.41
N VAL A 87 -4.04 -6.41 -11.21
CA VAL A 87 -4.35 -7.83 -11.01
C VAL A 87 -5.71 -8.18 -11.61
N ARG A 88 -6.76 -7.37 -11.37
CA ARG A 88 -8.10 -7.55 -11.95
C ARG A 88 -8.10 -7.54 -13.47
N LEU A 89 -7.30 -6.66 -14.07
CA LEU A 89 -7.16 -6.57 -15.51
C LEU A 89 -6.27 -7.69 -16.10
N GLY A 90 -5.85 -8.67 -15.30
CA GLY A 90 -5.09 -9.83 -15.80
C GLY A 90 -3.62 -9.51 -16.07
N ALA A 91 -3.02 -8.65 -15.26
CA ALA A 91 -1.57 -8.47 -15.24
C ALA A 91 -0.85 -9.81 -14.97
N SER A 92 0.20 -10.08 -15.76
CA SER A 92 1.10 -11.20 -15.54
C SER A 92 1.98 -10.95 -14.31
N HIS A 93 2.61 -12.01 -13.82
CA HIS A 93 3.61 -11.86 -12.76
C HIS A 93 4.74 -10.91 -13.18
N GLU A 94 5.19 -10.97 -14.43
CA GLU A 94 6.21 -10.06 -14.96
C GLU A 94 5.79 -8.59 -14.82
N ILE A 95 4.55 -8.22 -15.18
CA ILE A 95 4.05 -6.85 -15.00
C ILE A 95 4.05 -6.48 -13.51
N LEU A 96 3.49 -7.35 -12.67
CA LEU A 96 3.37 -7.06 -11.24
C LEU A 96 4.74 -6.96 -10.54
N TYR A 97 5.72 -7.70 -11.02
CA TYR A 97 7.10 -7.59 -10.55
C TYR A 97 7.76 -6.31 -11.05
N THR A 98 7.68 -6.01 -12.35
CA THR A 98 8.33 -4.82 -12.94
C THR A 98 7.82 -3.51 -12.33
N TYR A 99 6.51 -3.35 -12.13
CA TYR A 99 5.94 -2.08 -11.67
C TYR A 99 5.74 -2.00 -10.16
N PHE A 100 5.59 -3.13 -9.46
CA PHE A 100 5.25 -3.16 -8.03
C PHE A 100 6.18 -4.02 -7.18
N GLY A 101 7.17 -4.70 -7.76
CA GLY A 101 8.12 -5.54 -7.02
C GLY A 101 7.50 -6.81 -6.42
N LEU A 102 6.27 -7.18 -6.80
CA LEU A 102 5.57 -8.32 -6.22
C LEU A 102 6.14 -9.64 -6.72
N ASN A 103 6.53 -10.51 -5.79
CA ASN A 103 7.02 -11.85 -6.12
C ASN A 103 5.85 -12.81 -6.46
N THR A 104 6.15 -14.06 -6.84
CA THR A 104 5.13 -15.05 -7.23
C THR A 104 4.16 -15.39 -6.09
N VAL A 105 4.65 -15.45 -4.85
CA VAL A 105 3.86 -15.73 -3.64
C VAL A 105 2.89 -14.58 -3.38
N ASP A 106 3.37 -13.33 -3.42
CA ASP A 106 2.56 -12.13 -3.23
C ASP A 106 1.44 -12.06 -4.27
N VAL A 107 1.78 -12.30 -5.54
CA VAL A 107 0.83 -12.30 -6.65
C VAL A 107 -0.23 -13.39 -6.48
N ALA A 108 0.17 -14.61 -6.08
CA ALA A 108 -0.77 -15.70 -5.85
C ALA A 108 -1.72 -15.40 -4.68
N ALA A 109 -1.19 -14.90 -3.56
CA ALA A 109 -1.98 -14.48 -2.41
C ALA A 109 -2.97 -13.36 -2.80
N ARG A 110 -2.50 -12.35 -3.55
CA ARG A 110 -3.32 -11.23 -4.00
C ARG A 110 -4.48 -11.67 -4.90
N ARG A 111 -4.23 -12.56 -5.86
CA ARG A 111 -5.27 -13.10 -6.74
C ARG A 111 -6.34 -13.87 -5.96
N ARG A 112 -5.92 -14.70 -4.99
CA ARG A 112 -6.85 -15.41 -4.10
C ARG A 112 -7.72 -14.44 -3.29
N LEU A 113 -7.11 -13.42 -2.69
CA LEU A 113 -7.84 -12.39 -1.92
C LEU A 113 -8.86 -11.62 -2.78
N LEU A 114 -8.56 -11.38 -4.05
CA LEU A 114 -9.45 -10.69 -4.97
C LEU A 114 -10.49 -11.61 -5.64
N GLY A 115 -10.50 -12.91 -5.34
CA GLY A 115 -11.39 -13.89 -5.97
C GLY A 115 -11.11 -14.10 -7.46
N ILE A 116 -9.89 -13.80 -7.93
CA ILE A 116 -9.54 -13.88 -9.34
C ILE A 116 -9.00 -15.27 -9.65
N THR A 117 -9.77 -16.03 -10.42
CA THR A 117 -9.31 -17.28 -11.05
C THR A 117 -8.63 -16.95 -12.38
N ILE A 118 -7.40 -17.39 -12.56
CA ILE A 118 -6.69 -17.22 -13.84
C ILE A 118 -7.30 -18.24 -14.82
N PRO A 119 -7.90 -17.81 -15.95
CA PRO A 119 -8.44 -18.74 -16.93
C PRO A 119 -7.31 -19.58 -17.52
N ASN A 120 -7.45 -20.90 -17.46
CA ASN A 120 -6.55 -21.82 -18.16
C ASN A 120 -6.92 -21.83 -19.65
N GLY A 121 -6.24 -21.02 -20.46
CA GLY A 121 -6.51 -20.91 -21.90
C GLY A 121 -5.49 -20.07 -22.65
N ARG A 122 -5.54 -20.13 -23.99
CA ARG A 122 -4.74 -19.23 -24.83
C ARG A 122 -5.21 -17.80 -24.57
N LYS A 123 -4.27 -16.87 -24.42
CA LYS A 123 -4.58 -15.44 -24.36
C LYS A 123 -5.29 -15.05 -25.66
N VAL A 124 -6.41 -14.33 -25.55
CA VAL A 124 -7.08 -13.76 -26.72
C VAL A 124 -6.10 -12.78 -27.37
N ILE A 125 -5.76 -13.02 -28.63
CA ILE A 125 -4.89 -12.17 -29.42
C ILE A 125 -5.79 -11.19 -30.19
N PRO A 126 -5.53 -9.88 -30.16
CA PRO A 126 -6.31 -8.92 -30.94
C PRO A 126 -6.06 -9.14 -32.44
N ASP A 127 -7.08 -8.86 -33.24
CA ASP A 127 -6.93 -8.78 -34.70
C ASP A 127 -6.20 -7.49 -35.12
N GLU A 128 -5.87 -7.37 -36.39
CA GLU A 128 -5.10 -6.23 -36.92
C GLU A 128 -5.80 -4.88 -36.67
N ASN A 129 -7.13 -4.84 -36.83
CA ASN A 129 -7.92 -3.63 -36.59
C ASN A 129 -7.86 -3.21 -35.12
N THR A 130 -8.00 -4.17 -34.20
CA THR A 130 -7.93 -3.91 -32.77
C THR A 130 -6.51 -3.57 -32.33
N ASP A 131 -5.48 -4.19 -32.91
CA ASP A 131 -4.07 -3.85 -32.65
C ASP A 131 -3.77 -2.40 -33.08
N ALA A 132 -4.22 -1.98 -34.27
CA ALA A 132 -4.12 -0.59 -34.71
C ALA A 132 -4.85 0.38 -33.77
N ARG A 133 -6.01 -0.04 -33.25
CA ARG A 133 -6.79 0.75 -32.30
C ARG A 133 -6.10 0.90 -30.95
N ILE A 134 -5.54 -0.18 -30.39
CA ILE A 134 -4.73 -0.16 -29.16
C ILE A 134 -3.62 0.86 -29.31
N TRP A 135 -2.94 0.88 -30.45
CA TRP A 135 -1.88 1.82 -30.74
C TRP A 135 -2.36 3.28 -30.79
N LEU A 136 -3.49 3.56 -31.44
CA LEU A 136 -4.07 4.90 -31.49
C LEU A 136 -4.45 5.42 -30.09
N LEU A 137 -5.05 4.56 -29.26
CA LEU A 137 -5.40 4.90 -27.88
C LEU A 137 -4.15 5.17 -27.03
N TRP A 138 -3.10 4.34 -27.19
CA TRP A 138 -1.80 4.56 -26.55
C TRP A 138 -1.19 5.90 -26.94
N LYS A 139 -1.14 6.19 -28.24
CA LYS A 139 -0.59 7.45 -28.76
C LYS A 139 -1.34 8.66 -28.21
N LYS A 140 -2.67 8.59 -28.11
CA LYS A 140 -3.49 9.67 -27.52
C LYS A 140 -3.16 9.94 -26.06
N LYS A 141 -2.78 8.92 -25.28
CA LYS A 141 -2.41 9.04 -23.87
C LYS A 141 -0.92 9.41 -23.66
N HIS A 142 -0.14 9.52 -24.75
CA HIS A 142 1.22 10.08 -24.82
C HIS A 142 2.16 9.73 -23.66
N GLN A 143 2.57 8.46 -23.54
CA GLN A 143 3.73 8.09 -22.73
C GLN A 143 4.99 7.91 -23.58
N LYS A 144 6.08 8.58 -23.19
CA LYS A 144 7.41 8.33 -23.77
C LYS A 144 8.15 7.15 -23.13
N ASN A 145 7.78 6.77 -21.90
CA ASN A 145 8.44 5.71 -21.14
C ASN A 145 7.42 4.67 -20.68
N THR A 146 7.41 3.52 -21.35
CA THR A 146 6.55 2.37 -21.03
C THR A 146 6.79 1.74 -19.67
N GLU A 147 7.93 2.01 -19.03
CA GLU A 147 8.27 1.41 -17.73
C GLU A 147 7.80 2.26 -16.54
N SER A 148 7.23 3.44 -16.79
CA SER A 148 6.69 4.29 -15.73
C SER A 148 5.36 3.78 -15.15
N LEU A 149 5.05 4.09 -13.90
CA LEU A 149 3.72 3.81 -13.33
C LEU A 149 2.60 4.52 -14.09
N GLN A 150 2.89 5.69 -14.66
CA GLN A 150 1.93 6.39 -15.50
C GLN A 150 1.65 5.61 -16.81
N ALA A 151 2.66 4.95 -17.39
CA ALA A 151 2.48 4.03 -18.52
C ALA A 151 1.55 2.88 -18.18
N LEU A 152 1.80 2.25 -17.03
CA LEU A 152 0.93 1.19 -16.56
C LEU A 152 -0.51 1.70 -16.40
N ASP A 153 -0.71 2.88 -15.82
CA ASP A 153 -2.04 3.47 -15.67
C ASP A 153 -2.74 3.69 -17.01
N ALA A 154 -2.05 4.23 -18.01
CA ALA A 154 -2.59 4.37 -19.35
C ALA A 154 -2.94 3.01 -20.00
N MET A 155 -2.08 1.99 -19.84
CA MET A 155 -2.38 0.63 -20.32
C MET A 155 -3.62 0.04 -19.63
N MET A 156 -3.78 0.27 -18.33
CA MET A 156 -4.97 -0.16 -17.58
C MET A 156 -6.22 0.55 -18.08
N GLN A 157 -6.16 1.87 -18.31
CA GLN A 157 -7.28 2.63 -18.88
C GLN A 157 -7.67 2.11 -20.27
N ILE A 158 -6.70 1.83 -21.15
CA ILE A 158 -6.97 1.24 -22.48
C ILE A 158 -7.63 -0.14 -22.35
N THR A 159 -7.16 -0.95 -21.41
CA THR A 159 -7.73 -2.29 -21.17
C THR A 159 -9.19 -2.19 -20.72
N GLU A 160 -9.52 -1.23 -19.85
CA GLU A 160 -10.89 -0.97 -19.39
C GLU A 160 -11.78 -0.38 -20.49
N GLU A 161 -11.26 0.55 -21.29
CA GLU A 161 -11.98 1.12 -22.44
C GLU A 161 -12.39 0.01 -23.42
N LEU A 162 -11.47 -0.89 -23.77
CA LEU A 162 -11.78 -2.03 -24.64
C LEU A 162 -12.72 -3.04 -23.97
N TYR A 163 -12.60 -3.25 -22.66
CA TYR A 163 -13.52 -4.12 -21.92
C TYR A 163 -14.97 -3.63 -21.97
N ASN A 164 -15.18 -2.32 -21.82
CA ASN A 164 -16.50 -1.69 -21.90
C ASN A 164 -17.12 -1.82 -23.30
N GLU A 165 -16.31 -2.03 -24.33
CA GLU A 165 -16.74 -2.25 -25.71
C GLU A 165 -16.96 -3.73 -26.05
N GLY A 166 -16.83 -4.62 -25.07
CA GLY A 166 -17.08 -6.05 -25.21
C GLY A 166 -15.83 -6.90 -25.48
N TYR A 167 -14.64 -6.31 -25.49
CA TYR A 167 -13.40 -7.06 -25.69
C TYR A 167 -12.86 -7.65 -24.39
N THR A 168 -12.43 -8.91 -24.41
CA THR A 168 -11.88 -9.59 -23.21
C THR A 168 -10.35 -9.73 -23.29
N PHE A 169 -9.63 -8.61 -23.47
CA PHE A 169 -8.17 -8.62 -23.44
C PHE A 169 -7.64 -8.42 -22.03
N SER A 170 -6.58 -9.16 -21.68
CA SER A 170 -5.85 -8.88 -20.44
C SER A 170 -4.86 -7.73 -20.62
N LEU A 171 -4.54 -7.04 -19.54
CA LEU A 171 -3.50 -6.01 -19.47
C LEU A 171 -2.16 -6.53 -20.01
N THR A 172 -1.88 -7.81 -19.82
CA THR A 172 -0.69 -8.47 -20.37
C THR A 172 -0.67 -8.45 -21.89
N VAL A 173 -1.81 -8.70 -22.53
CA VAL A 173 -1.94 -8.65 -23.99
C VAL A 173 -1.74 -7.22 -24.47
N ILE A 174 -2.45 -6.25 -23.88
CA ILE A 174 -2.34 -4.83 -24.25
C ILE A 174 -0.89 -4.33 -24.15
N ARG A 175 -0.20 -4.59 -23.03
CA ARG A 175 1.22 -4.22 -22.86
C ARG A 175 2.10 -4.87 -23.92
N SER A 176 1.87 -6.14 -24.25
CA SER A 176 2.68 -6.83 -25.27
C SER A 176 2.55 -6.17 -26.64
N ARG A 177 1.35 -5.71 -27.02
CA ARG A 177 1.10 -5.04 -28.30
C ARG A 177 1.75 -3.67 -28.36
N ILE A 178 1.60 -2.89 -27.30
CA ILE A 178 2.25 -1.58 -27.19
C ILE A 178 3.78 -1.72 -27.32
N LYS A 179 4.40 -2.67 -26.60
CA LYS A 179 5.85 -2.94 -26.70
C LYS A 179 6.28 -3.36 -28.11
N LEU A 180 5.47 -4.16 -28.81
CA LEU A 180 5.78 -4.57 -30.19
C LEU A 180 5.78 -3.36 -31.15
N PHE A 181 4.79 -2.48 -31.04
CA PHE A 181 4.73 -1.27 -31.86
C PHE A 181 5.92 -0.34 -31.62
N GLU A 182 6.28 -0.09 -30.36
CA GLU A 182 7.44 0.76 -30.04
C GLU A 182 8.75 0.19 -30.58
N ASN A 183 8.97 -1.12 -30.44
CA ASN A 183 10.14 -1.78 -30.99
C ASN A 183 10.21 -1.69 -32.52
N ASN A 184 9.06 -1.77 -33.20
CA ASN A 184 9.01 -1.66 -34.66
C ASN A 184 9.31 -0.23 -35.14
N ILE A 185 8.86 0.80 -34.40
CA ILE A 185 9.18 2.20 -34.71
C ILE A 185 10.67 2.49 -34.53
N LEU A 186 11.27 2.00 -33.43
CA LEU A 186 12.70 2.15 -33.18
C LEU A 186 13.56 1.48 -34.28
N LYS A 187 13.10 0.38 -34.86
CA LYS A 187 13.77 -0.31 -35.97
C LYS A 187 13.57 0.34 -37.34
N ALA A 188 12.48 1.08 -37.54
CA ALA A 188 12.17 1.73 -38.82
C ALA A 188 12.76 3.15 -38.94
N GLY A 189 13.17 3.75 -37.81
CA GLY A 189 13.73 5.11 -37.74
C GLY A 189 15.26 5.18 -37.58
N GLY A 190 15.97 4.05 -37.68
CA GLY A 190 17.44 3.98 -37.68
C GLY A 190 17.94 3.36 -38.98
#